data_AF-A0A929UZT4-F1
#
_entry.id   AF-A0A929UZT4-F1
#
_cell.length_a   1.000
_cell.length_b   1.000
_cell.length_c   1.000
_cell.angle_alpha   90.00
_cell.angle_beta   90.00
_cell.angle_gamma   90.00
#
_symmetry.space_group_name_H-M   'P 1'
#
loop_
_entity.id
_entity.type
_entity.pdbx_description
1 polymer ?
#
loop_
_entity_poly.entity_id
_entity_poly.type
_entity_poly.pdbx_seq_one_letter_code
_entity_poly.pdbx_strand_id
1 'polypeptide(L)'
;MDIDAYASMLAYRELLRATISEDIYAFSNAIANQTVPAMLRNSKYVLDKKPTGIESANIILVDVSDPEYFEEFVDENHILEIIDHHPGRINSQPLQQNLA
;
A
#
# COMPACT_ATOMS: atom_id res chain seq x y z
N MET A 1 -0.20 10.90 3.45
CA MET A 1 -1.27 9.88 3.62
C MET A 1 -2.46 10.50 4.31
N ASP A 2 -3.65 10.33 3.76
CA ASP A 2 -4.91 10.75 4.37
C ASP A 2 -5.58 9.58 5.12
N ILE A 3 -6.82 9.78 5.55
CA ILE A 3 -7.56 8.79 6.34
C ILE A 3 -7.97 7.56 5.53
N ASP A 4 -8.19 7.65 4.22
CA ASP A 4 -8.62 6.49 3.44
C ASP A 4 -7.46 5.50 3.34
N ALA A 5 -6.34 5.91 2.76
CA ALA A 5 -5.09 5.14 2.78
C ALA A 5 -4.72 4.61 4.18
N TYR A 6 -4.74 5.46 5.21
CA TYR A 6 -4.34 5.05 6.57
C TYR A 6 -5.26 3.97 7.16
N ALA A 7 -6.58 4.21 7.14
CA ALA A 7 -7.54 3.31 7.76
C ALA A 7 -7.72 2.04 6.95
N SER A 8 -7.71 2.14 5.62
CA SER A 8 -7.86 1.00 4.71
C SER A 8 -6.68 0.03 4.80
N MET A 9 -5.43 0.52 4.93
CA MET A 9 -4.28 -0.35 5.21
C MET A 9 -4.44 -1.13 6.53
N LEU A 10 -4.89 -0.48 7.59
CA LEU A 10 -5.12 -1.14 8.89
C LEU A 10 -6.25 -2.16 8.79
N ALA A 11 -7.39 -1.77 8.22
CA ALA A 11 -8.53 -2.66 8.07
C ALA A 11 -8.19 -3.89 7.24
N TYR A 12 -7.46 -3.71 6.13
CA TYR A 12 -7.10 -4.81 5.26
C TYR A 12 -6.06 -5.73 5.89
N ARG A 13 -5.06 -5.20 6.61
CA ARG A 13 -4.14 -6.01 7.43
C ARG A 13 -4.91 -6.88 8.42
N GLU A 14 -5.86 -6.33 9.17
CA GLU A 14 -6.63 -7.11 10.15
C GLU A 14 -7.49 -8.19 9.46
N LEU A 15 -8.07 -7.90 8.30
CA LEU A 15 -8.79 -8.89 7.51
C LEU A 15 -7.88 -10.04 7.06
N LEU A 16 -6.70 -9.73 6.51
CA LEU A 16 -5.74 -10.73 6.04
C LEU A 16 -5.13 -11.52 7.20
N ARG A 17 -4.88 -10.89 8.35
CA ARG A 17 -4.46 -11.60 9.58
C ARG A 17 -5.51 -12.59 10.05
N ALA A 18 -6.78 -12.19 10.03
CA ALA A 18 -7.89 -13.04 10.44
C ALA A 18 -8.17 -14.20 9.46
N THR A 19 -7.80 -14.07 8.19
CA THR A 19 -8.19 -15.02 7.13
C THR A 19 -7.03 -15.81 6.52
N ILE A 20 -5.80 -15.32 6.61
CA ILE A 20 -4.62 -15.89 5.95
C ILE A 20 -3.49 -16.18 6.94
N SER A 21 -2.91 -15.15 7.57
CA SER A 21 -1.71 -15.29 8.41
C SER A 21 -1.45 -14.06 9.27
N GLU A 22 -0.95 -14.25 10.49
CA GLU A 22 -0.49 -13.14 11.35
C GLU A 22 0.71 -12.36 10.77
N ASP A 23 1.45 -12.97 9.83
CA ASP A 23 2.63 -12.38 9.17
C ASP A 23 2.25 -11.41 8.03
N ILE A 24 1.31 -10.50 8.30
CA ILE A 24 0.89 -9.42 7.41
C ILE A 24 1.15 -8.10 8.13
N TYR A 25 1.68 -7.11 7.42
CA TYR A 25 2.05 -5.81 8.00
C TYR A 25 1.44 -4.67 7.19
N ALA A 26 1.01 -3.62 7.87
CA ALA A 26 0.60 -2.34 7.28
C ALA A 26 1.68 -1.31 7.56
N PHE A 27 2.40 -0.87 6.52
CA PHE A 27 3.54 0.04 6.66
C PHE A 27 3.59 1.06 5.53
N SER A 28 3.93 2.30 5.86
CA SER A 28 4.27 3.38 4.92
C SER A 28 5.18 4.39 5.63
N ASN A 29 6.11 5.01 4.90
CA ASN A 29 6.90 6.14 5.39
C ASN A 29 6.13 7.47 5.28
N ALA A 30 5.00 7.49 4.57
CA ALA A 30 4.21 8.69 4.37
C ALA A 30 3.69 9.27 5.69
N ILE A 31 3.85 10.58 5.86
CA ILE A 31 3.32 11.29 7.03
C ILE A 31 1.79 11.39 6.90
N ALA A 32 1.09 11.01 7.97
CA ALA A 32 -0.36 11.17 8.08
C ALA A 32 -0.74 12.66 8.13
N ASN A 33 -1.63 13.10 7.25
CA ASN A 33 -2.15 14.47 7.23
C ASN A 33 -3.29 14.66 8.24
N GLN A 34 -3.89 15.85 8.27
CA GLN A 34 -4.90 16.24 9.28
C GLN A 34 -6.23 15.49 9.20
N THR A 35 -6.50 14.77 8.10
CA THR A 35 -7.71 13.95 7.99
C THR A 35 -7.65 12.71 8.88
N VAL A 36 -6.45 12.23 9.21
CA VAL A 36 -6.26 11.12 10.16
C VAL A 36 -6.39 11.66 11.59
N PRO A 37 -7.46 11.40 12.34
CA PRO A 37 -7.64 11.99 13.66
C PRO A 37 -6.63 11.43 14.67
N ALA A 38 -6.26 12.24 15.66
CA ALA A 38 -5.33 11.83 16.72
C ALA A 38 -5.79 10.56 17.47
N MET A 39 -7.11 10.38 17.63
CA MET A 39 -7.69 9.18 18.23
C MET A 39 -7.26 7.91 17.47
N LEU A 40 -7.22 7.95 16.14
CA LEU A 40 -6.85 6.80 15.32
C LEU A 40 -5.34 6.52 15.41
N ARG A 41 -4.52 7.59 15.36
CA ARG A 41 -3.05 7.50 15.51
C ARG A 41 -2.59 7.00 16.88
N ASN A 42 -3.40 7.20 17.91
CA ASN A 42 -3.13 6.79 19.28
C ASN A 42 -3.93 5.53 19.69
N SER A 43 -4.59 4.88 18.74
CA SER A 43 -5.34 3.65 19.00
C SER A 43 -4.40 2.45 19.13
N LYS A 44 -4.92 1.28 19.50
CA LYS A 44 -4.15 0.03 19.44
C LYS A 44 -3.88 -0.44 18.00
N TYR A 45 -4.61 0.09 17.03
CA TYR A 45 -4.46 -0.22 15.61
C TYR A 45 -3.67 0.92 14.97
N VAL A 46 -2.35 0.75 14.97
CA VAL A 46 -1.40 1.67 14.33
C VAL A 46 -0.62 0.90 13.26
N LEU A 47 -0.04 1.65 12.31
CA LEU A 47 0.86 1.08 11.32
C LEU A 47 2.05 0.41 12.02
N ASP A 48 2.49 -0.69 11.44
CA ASP A 48 3.61 -1.47 11.91
C ASP A 48 4.91 -0.66 11.74
N LYS A 49 5.96 -1.08 12.44
CA LYS A 49 7.32 -0.62 12.12
C LYS A 49 7.76 -1.26 10.81
N LYS A 50 8.75 -0.66 10.12
CA LYS A 50 9.34 -1.22 8.90
C LYS A 50 9.68 -2.71 9.12
N PRO A 51 9.04 -3.65 8.40
CA PRO A 51 9.36 -5.06 8.50
C PRO A 51 10.78 -5.35 8.00
N THR A 52 11.42 -6.36 8.58
CA THR A 52 12.72 -6.86 8.09
C THR A 52 12.51 -7.58 6.75
N GLY A 53 13.31 -7.23 5.73
CA GLY A 53 13.23 -7.87 4.42
C GLY A 53 12.06 -7.42 3.55
N ILE A 54 11.50 -6.24 3.82
CA ILE A 54 10.41 -5.63 3.05
C ILE A 54 10.73 -5.54 1.56
N GLU A 55 12.02 -5.43 1.20
CA GLU A 55 12.50 -5.35 -0.17
C GLU A 55 12.23 -6.65 -0.97
N SER A 56 11.94 -7.76 -0.29
CA SER A 56 11.60 -9.06 -0.90
C SER A 56 10.17 -9.51 -0.60
N ALA A 57 9.37 -8.65 0.04
CA ALA A 57 8.00 -8.98 0.42
C ALA A 57 7.06 -8.92 -0.80
N ASN A 58 6.00 -9.72 -0.75
CA ASN A 58 4.83 -9.50 -1.58
C ASN A 58 4.08 -8.27 -1.07
N ILE A 59 3.61 -7.42 -2.00
CA ILE A 59 3.08 -6.09 -1.70
C ILE A 59 1.62 -6.02 -2.14
N ILE A 60 0.79 -5.40 -1.30
CA ILE A 60 -0.56 -4.97 -1.67
C ILE A 60 -0.62 -3.47 -1.47
N LEU A 61 -1.04 -2.75 -2.52
CA LEU A 61 -1.18 -1.31 -2.49
C LEU A 61 -2.63 -0.94 -2.23
N VAL A 62 -2.85 0.07 -1.39
CA VAL A 62 -4.17 0.54 -1.01
C VAL A 62 -4.21 2.05 -1.21
N ASP A 63 -5.25 2.52 -1.89
CA ASP A 63 -5.51 3.94 -2.18
C ASP A 63 -4.40 4.63 -3.02
N VAL A 64 -3.63 3.82 -3.75
CA VAL A 64 -2.59 4.31 -4.67
C VAL A 64 -2.36 3.31 -5.80
N SER A 65 -2.36 3.81 -7.03
CA SER A 65 -2.07 3.02 -8.24
C SER A 65 -1.08 3.68 -9.20
N ASP A 66 -0.73 4.96 -9.00
CA ASP A 66 0.28 5.65 -9.80
C ASP A 66 1.69 5.43 -9.20
N PRO A 67 2.62 4.80 -9.94
CA PRO A 67 3.97 4.48 -9.46
C PRO A 67 4.77 5.69 -8.97
N GLU A 68 4.44 6.90 -9.43
CA GLU A 68 5.10 8.13 -8.93
C GLU A 68 4.88 8.37 -7.43
N TYR A 69 3.88 7.72 -6.83
CA TYR A 69 3.56 7.82 -5.41
C TYR A 69 3.94 6.56 -4.60
N PHE A 70 4.55 5.55 -5.24
CA PHE A 70 4.98 4.36 -4.53
C PHE A 70 6.19 4.66 -3.64
N GLU A 71 6.29 3.92 -2.54
CA GLU A 71 7.46 3.97 -1.68
C GLU A 71 8.67 3.36 -2.41
N GLU A 72 9.88 3.85 -2.12
CA GLU A 72 11.11 3.44 -2.83
C GLU A 72 11.41 1.93 -2.76
N PHE A 73 10.89 1.23 -1.75
CA PHE A 73 11.08 -0.21 -1.57
C PHE A 73 10.09 -1.06 -2.38
N VAL A 74 9.11 -0.45 -3.05
CA VAL A 74 8.09 -1.17 -3.82
C VAL A 74 8.69 -1.65 -5.13
N ASP A 75 8.82 -2.96 -5.28
CA ASP A 75 9.08 -3.61 -6.57
C ASP A 75 7.73 -3.98 -7.21
N GLU A 76 7.46 -3.42 -8.40
CA GLU A 76 6.23 -3.68 -9.15
C GLU A 76 6.02 -5.17 -9.46
N ASN A 77 7.09 -5.95 -9.57
CA ASN A 77 7.01 -7.39 -9.82
C ASN A 77 6.49 -8.18 -8.61
N HIS A 78 6.48 -7.58 -7.42
CA HIS A 78 6.00 -8.18 -6.18
C HIS A 78 4.63 -7.64 -5.76
N ILE A 79 3.99 -6.79 -6.57
CA ILE A 79 2.63 -6.32 -6.31
C ILE A 79 1.64 -7.45 -6.63
N LEU A 80 0.95 -7.96 -5.62
CA LEU A 80 -0.09 -8.98 -5.76
C LEU A 80 -1.45 -8.39 -6.09
N GLU A 81 -1.74 -7.21 -5.54
CA GLU A 81 -3.05 -6.57 -5.62
C GLU A 81 -2.91 -5.06 -5.45
N ILE A 82 -3.80 -4.32 -6.11
CA ILE A 82 -3.99 -2.88 -5.93
C ILE A 82 -5.48 -2.64 -5.65
N ILE A 83 -5.78 -2.02 -4.51
CA ILE A 83 -7.13 -1.64 -4.11
C ILE A 83 -7.19 -0.11 -4.12
N ASP A 84 -7.71 0.46 -5.19
CA ASP A 84 -7.71 1.91 -5.38
C ASP A 84 -9.04 2.37 -6.00
N HIS A 85 -9.45 3.59 -5.65
CA HIS A 85 -10.64 4.24 -6.17
C HIS A 85 -10.32 5.46 -7.05
N HIS A 86 -9.04 5.80 -7.21
CA HIS A 86 -8.59 6.76 -8.19
C HIS A 86 -8.66 6.21 -9.62
N PRO A 87 -8.77 7.07 -10.65
CA PRO A 87 -8.60 6.64 -12.03
C PRO A 87 -7.20 6.04 -12.22
N GLY A 88 -7.14 4.80 -12.70
CA GLY A 88 -5.86 4.17 -13.01
C GLY A 88 -5.11 4.95 -14.11
N ARG A 89 -3.80 5.13 -13.93
CA ARG A 89 -2.94 5.70 -14.96
C ARG A 89 -2.68 4.64 -16.02
N ILE A 90 -3.27 4.80 -17.21
CA ILE A 90 -2.85 4.02 -18.37
C ILE A 90 -1.44 4.50 -18.73
N ASN A 91 -0.43 3.64 -18.58
CA ASN A 91 0.89 3.89 -19.15
C ASN A 91 0.73 4.05 -20.67
N SER A 92 0.65 5.30 -21.12
CA SER A 92 0.52 5.65 -22.54
C SER A 92 1.85 5.54 -23.27
N GLN A 93 2.83 4.79 -22.76
CA GLN A 93 3.90 4.34 -23.63
C GLN A 93 3.22 3.44 -24.68
N PRO A 94 3.25 3.82 -25.97
CA PRO A 94 2.76 2.92 -26.99
C PRO A 94 3.51 1.62 -26.79
N LEU A 95 2.77 0.50 -26.79
CA LEU A 95 3.36 -0.81 -27.04
C LEU A 95 4.25 -0.64 -28.28
N GLN A 96 5.56 -0.46 -28.08
CA GLN A 96 6.51 -0.79 -29.12
C GLN A 96 6.34 -2.29 -29.26
N GLN A 97 5.49 -2.64 -30.22
CA GLN A 97 5.40 -3.97 -30.78
C GLN A 97 6.83 -4.31 -31.19
N ASN A 98 7.51 -5.08 -30.34
CA ASN A 98 8.69 -5.83 -30.75
C ASN A 98 8.19 -6.93 -31.68
N LEU A 99 7.86 -6.52 -32.90
CA LEU A 99 7.78 -7.35 -34.08
C LEU A 99 9.02 -7.04 -34.91
N ALA A 100 10.11 -7.73 -34.59
CA ALA A 100 11.20 -8.09 -35.49
C ALA A 100 12.01 -9.23 -34.86
#